data_AF-A0A522JRP1-F1
#
_entry.id   AF-A0A522JRP1-F1
#
_cell.length_a   1.000
_cell.length_b   1.000
_cell.length_c   1.000
_cell.angle_alpha   90.00
_cell.angle_beta   90.00
_cell.angle_gamma   90.00
#
_symmetry.space_group_name_H-M   'P 1'
#
loop_
_entity.id
_entity.type
_entity.pdbx_description
1 polymer ?
#
loop_
_entity_poly.entity_id
_entity_poly.type
_entity_poly.pdbx_seq_one_letter_code
_entity_poly.pdbx_strand_id
1 'polypeptide(L)'
;MKVRFAAPFRPAVPAVPAVSAVHRSIRTGWLRTGLVACFAHIGAKRPPRAFAAWLLPLLPLLPVQAATPPVGYRIDSSQSQAVFGVRLLWLHEISGRFRHIDGAVLAGPGDDSVVVRANIAVDSVTMDSSRMRRWVLAPEFFDAANYPFIRFVSDPLPLATLQQGGPLPGRLSLRGVTAPMSFTLHPMR
;
A
#
# COMPACT_ATOMS: atom_id res chain seq x y z
N MET A 1 -9.24 -23.00 -2.69
CA MET A 1 -8.91 -21.96 -3.70
C MET A 1 -7.43 -22.08 -4.02
N LYS A 2 -7.07 -22.55 -5.22
CA LYS A 2 -5.66 -22.70 -5.63
C LYS A 2 -5.30 -21.48 -6.46
N VAL A 3 -4.67 -20.48 -5.83
CA VAL A 3 -4.23 -19.27 -6.53
C VAL A 3 -2.81 -19.52 -7.04
N ARG A 4 -2.63 -19.54 -8.35
CA ARG A 4 -1.30 -19.57 -8.96
C ARG A 4 -0.99 -18.18 -9.51
N PHE A 5 0.12 -17.62 -9.05
CA PHE A 5 0.69 -16.41 -9.60
C PHE A 5 1.80 -16.81 -10.59
N ALA A 6 1.66 -16.37 -11.82
CA ALA A 6 2.76 -16.33 -12.77
C ALA A 6 3.04 -14.84 -12.99
N ALA A 7 4.10 -14.33 -12.39
CA ALA A 7 4.49 -12.93 -12.52
C ALA A 7 6.02 -12.87 -12.66
N PRO A 8 6.56 -12.49 -13.83
CA PRO A 8 7.96 -12.10 -13.94
C PRO A 8 8.14 -10.74 -13.26
N PHE A 9 9.13 -10.62 -12.38
CA PHE A 9 9.54 -9.33 -11.83
C PHE A 9 10.51 -8.66 -12.80
N ARG A 10 10.38 -7.36 -13.04
CA ARG A 10 11.33 -6.57 -13.84
C ARG A 10 12.12 -5.60 -12.95
N PRO A 11 13.40 -5.35 -13.26
CA PRO A 11 14.13 -4.28 -12.60
C PRO A 11 13.54 -2.91 -12.95
N ALA A 12 13.37 -2.04 -11.95
CA ALA A 12 12.95 -0.66 -12.13
C ALA A 12 14.13 0.16 -12.68
N VAL A 13 14.09 0.50 -13.96
CA VAL A 13 15.07 1.43 -14.56
C VAL A 13 14.83 2.83 -13.97
N PRO A 14 15.82 3.45 -13.30
CA PRO A 14 15.70 4.86 -12.95
C PRO A 14 15.84 5.71 -14.21
N ALA A 15 14.81 6.50 -14.53
CA ALA A 15 14.97 7.61 -15.45
C ALA A 15 15.94 8.61 -14.82
N VAL A 16 17.13 8.74 -15.39
CA VAL A 16 18.12 9.76 -15.05
C VAL A 16 17.66 11.09 -15.64
N PRO A 17 17.50 12.14 -14.84
CA PRO A 17 17.85 13.48 -15.28
C PRO A 17 19.19 13.88 -14.68
N ALA A 18 20.06 14.34 -15.57
CA ALA A 18 21.38 14.87 -15.31
C ALA A 18 21.33 16.16 -14.44
N VAL A 19 22.28 16.23 -13.50
CA VAL A 19 23.08 17.40 -13.12
C VAL A 19 22.35 18.70 -12.72
N SER A 20 22.44 19.07 -11.45
CA SER A 20 23.20 20.26 -11.03
C SER A 20 23.37 20.31 -9.51
N ALA A 21 24.63 20.22 -9.09
CA ALA A 21 25.09 20.50 -7.74
C ALA A 21 25.26 22.01 -7.57
N VAL A 22 24.66 22.62 -6.55
CA VAL A 22 25.16 23.87 -5.94
C VAL A 22 24.91 23.84 -4.42
N HIS A 23 25.94 23.36 -3.74
CA HIS A 23 26.59 23.90 -2.55
C HIS A 23 25.89 24.99 -1.71
N ARG A 24 25.92 24.78 -0.38
CA ARG A 24 26.39 25.72 0.69
C ARG A 24 25.36 26.09 1.77
N SER A 25 25.37 25.26 2.83
CA SER A 25 25.46 25.61 4.27
C SER A 25 25.37 27.09 4.65
N ILE A 26 24.45 27.43 5.56
CA ILE A 26 24.65 28.52 6.55
C ILE A 26 24.18 28.06 7.93
N ARG A 27 25.13 28.16 8.88
CA ARG A 27 25.05 27.95 10.32
C ARG A 27 24.58 29.23 11.03
N THR A 28 24.18 29.06 12.31
CA THR A 28 24.30 30.02 13.45
C THR A 28 23.49 31.32 13.34
N GLY A 29 22.88 31.90 14.38
CA GLY A 29 22.86 31.64 15.82
C GLY A 29 22.32 32.89 16.54
N TRP A 30 21.83 32.68 17.77
CA TRP A 30 21.99 33.55 18.95
C TRP A 30 21.29 34.94 19.05
N LEU A 31 20.44 34.98 20.11
CA LEU A 31 20.26 36.03 21.14
C LEU A 31 19.73 37.43 20.76
N ARG A 32 18.68 37.85 21.48
CA ARG A 32 18.69 38.98 22.47
C ARG A 32 17.27 39.28 22.97
N THR A 33 16.91 39.06 24.24
CA THR A 33 17.04 39.92 25.45
C THR A 33 16.10 41.14 25.51
N GLY A 34 15.37 41.28 26.64
CA GLY A 34 14.77 42.53 27.15
C GLY A 34 13.24 42.45 27.35
N LEU A 35 12.68 42.07 28.51
CA LEU A 35 12.60 42.76 29.81
C LEU A 35 11.68 43.99 29.79
N VAL A 36 10.61 43.96 30.60
CA VAL A 36 10.16 45.00 31.57
C VAL A 36 8.71 44.72 31.97
N ALA A 37 8.53 44.59 33.29
CA ALA A 37 7.27 44.48 34.00
C ALA A 37 6.65 45.86 34.28
N CYS A 38 5.42 45.85 34.79
CA CYS A 38 4.87 46.68 35.88
C CYS A 38 3.55 47.43 35.55
N PHE A 39 2.51 46.99 36.28
CA PHE A 39 1.48 47.76 36.99
C PHE A 39 0.73 48.92 36.29
N ALA A 40 -0.60 48.82 36.24
CA ALA A 40 -1.49 49.62 37.11
C ALA A 40 -2.98 49.28 36.88
N HIS A 41 -3.73 49.22 37.98
CA HIS A 41 -5.16 49.00 38.08
C HIS A 41 -6.00 50.20 37.58
N ILE A 42 -7.23 49.92 37.12
CA ILE A 42 -8.53 50.46 37.63
C ILE A 42 -9.57 50.38 36.50
N GLY A 43 -10.79 49.93 36.81
CA GLY A 43 -11.97 50.24 36.00
C GLY A 43 -12.94 49.08 35.77
N ALA A 44 -13.67 48.70 36.80
CA ALA A 44 -14.83 47.80 36.67
C ALA A 44 -15.91 48.39 35.75
N LYS A 45 -16.42 47.61 34.77
CA LYS A 45 -17.85 47.43 34.42
C LYS A 45 -18.06 46.12 33.63
N ARG A 46 -18.83 45.18 34.17
CA ARG A 46 -19.55 44.10 33.42
C ARG A 46 -20.91 44.67 32.97
N PRO A 47 -21.75 44.04 32.11
CA PRO A 47 -21.68 42.84 31.22
C PRO A 47 -22.15 43.23 29.77
N PRO A 48 -22.71 42.39 28.85
CA PRO A 48 -22.94 40.93 28.82
C PRO A 48 -22.54 40.18 27.53
N ARG A 49 -22.40 38.85 27.68
CA ARG A 49 -22.82 37.78 26.75
C ARG A 49 -22.50 37.94 25.26
N ALA A 50 -21.30 37.52 24.86
CA ALA A 50 -21.08 36.94 23.54
C ALA A 50 -20.11 35.76 23.68
N PHE A 51 -20.69 34.57 23.86
CA PHE A 51 -20.02 33.28 23.74
C PHE A 51 -19.66 33.08 22.26
N ALA A 52 -18.54 33.63 21.80
CA ALA A 52 -17.93 33.24 20.53
C ALA A 52 -16.75 32.33 20.86
N ALA A 53 -17.09 31.08 21.20
CA ALA A 53 -16.14 30.03 21.48
C ALA A 53 -15.26 29.80 20.24
N TRP A 54 -13.99 30.18 20.38
CA TRP A 54 -12.90 29.75 19.52
C TRP A 54 -12.78 28.22 19.59
N LEU A 55 -13.37 27.52 18.63
CA LEU A 55 -13.08 26.10 18.38
C LEU A 55 -12.04 26.02 17.27
N LEU A 56 -10.77 26.02 17.65
CA LEU A 56 -9.71 25.47 16.80
C LEU A 56 -10.12 24.03 16.47
N PRO A 57 -10.25 23.62 15.19
CA PRO A 57 -10.37 22.21 14.88
C PRO A 57 -9.04 21.56 15.25
N LEU A 58 -9.08 20.70 16.26
CA LEU A 58 -8.01 19.77 16.60
C LEU A 58 -7.80 18.87 15.37
N LEU A 59 -6.87 19.25 14.49
CA LEU A 59 -6.50 18.50 13.31
C LEU A 59 -5.86 17.18 13.79
N PRO A 60 -6.47 16.01 13.55
CA PRO A 60 -5.85 14.75 13.95
C PRO A 60 -4.57 14.57 13.13
N LEU A 61 -3.45 14.40 13.83
CA LEU A 61 -2.18 13.96 13.25
C LEU A 61 -2.39 12.54 12.71
N LEU A 62 -2.87 12.44 11.47
CA LEU A 62 -2.87 11.18 10.75
C LEU A 62 -1.40 10.79 10.52
N PRO A 63 -0.98 9.56 10.88
CA PRO A 63 0.36 9.09 10.59
C PRO A 63 0.53 9.10 9.06
N VAL A 64 1.38 10.01 8.57
CA VAL A 64 1.86 9.98 7.19
C VAL A 64 2.62 8.67 7.04
N GLN A 65 2.03 7.70 6.35
CA GLN A 65 2.71 6.47 6.00
C GLN A 65 3.84 6.84 5.03
N ALA A 66 5.08 6.78 5.51
CA ALA A 66 6.24 6.98 4.67
C ALA A 66 6.21 5.96 3.53
N ALA A 67 6.22 6.45 2.29
CA ALA A 67 6.35 5.60 1.13
C ALA A 67 7.80 5.08 1.08
N THR A 68 8.02 3.84 1.51
CA THR A 68 9.30 3.17 1.32
C THR A 68 9.60 3.12 -0.18
N PRO A 69 10.75 3.65 -0.64
CA PRO A 69 11.10 3.59 -2.05
C PRO A 69 11.23 2.11 -2.48
N PRO A 70 10.76 1.74 -3.69
CA PRO A 70 10.91 0.39 -4.20
C PRO A 70 12.39 0.01 -4.26
N VAL A 71 12.73 -1.14 -3.69
CA VAL A 71 14.05 -1.75 -3.91
C VAL A 71 13.97 -2.49 -5.24
N GLY A 72 14.39 -1.80 -6.29
CA GLY A 72 14.88 -2.36 -7.55
C GLY A 72 13.92 -3.17 -8.42
N TYR A 73 12.79 -3.68 -7.93
CA TYR A 73 11.93 -4.63 -8.66
C TYR A 73 10.46 -4.24 -8.59
N ARG A 74 9.81 -4.24 -9.76
CA ARG A 74 8.37 -4.07 -9.91
C ARG A 74 7.77 -5.29 -10.60
N ILE A 75 6.54 -5.59 -10.23
CA ILE A 75 5.75 -6.62 -10.94
C ILE A 75 5.39 -6.06 -12.32
N ASP A 76 5.67 -6.82 -13.38
CA ASP A 76 5.25 -6.46 -14.74
C ASP A 76 3.79 -6.83 -14.94
N SER A 77 2.90 -5.85 -14.84
CA SER A 77 1.45 -6.05 -14.97
C SER A 77 1.04 -6.58 -16.34
N SER A 78 1.83 -6.33 -17.41
CA SER A 78 1.51 -6.79 -18.76
C SER A 78 1.71 -8.30 -18.96
N GLN A 79 2.55 -8.91 -18.13
CA GLN A 79 2.89 -10.34 -18.18
C GLN A 79 2.45 -11.11 -16.92
N SER A 80 1.77 -10.44 -15.99
CA SER A 80 1.34 -11.03 -14.73
C SER A 80 -0.14 -11.38 -14.75
N GLN A 81 -0.46 -12.57 -14.27
CA GLN A 81 -1.85 -12.99 -14.06
C GLN A 81 -2.02 -13.81 -12.77
N ALA A 82 -3.20 -13.69 -12.18
CA ALA A 82 -3.60 -14.46 -11.01
C ALA A 82 -4.84 -15.27 -11.37
N VAL A 83 -4.72 -16.59 -11.28
CA VAL A 83 -5.81 -17.51 -11.62
C VAL A 83 -6.39 -18.08 -10.34
N PHE A 84 -7.72 -18.14 -10.24
CA PHE A 84 -8.43 -18.82 -9.17
C PHE A 84 -9.38 -19.88 -9.72
N GLY A 85 -9.63 -20.89 -8.91
CA GLY A 85 -10.58 -21.96 -9.18
C GLY A 85 -11.25 -22.40 -7.88
N VAL A 86 -12.58 -22.53 -7.92
CA VAL A 86 -13.42 -23.03 -6.84
C VAL A 86 -14.29 -24.14 -7.40
N ARG A 87 -14.21 -25.33 -6.78
CA ARG A 87 -15.07 -26.47 -7.14
C ARG A 87 -16.34 -26.43 -6.29
N LEU A 88 -17.49 -26.46 -6.95
CA LEU A 88 -18.80 -26.68 -6.35
C LEU A 88 -19.24 -28.12 -6.55
N LEU A 89 -19.62 -28.76 -5.44
CA LEU A 89 -20.23 -30.09 -5.41
C LEU A 89 -19.51 -31.14 -6.28
N TRP A 90 -18.18 -31.03 -6.42
CA TRP A 90 -17.33 -31.91 -7.24
C TRP A 90 -17.59 -31.93 -8.76
N LEU A 91 -18.71 -31.37 -9.21
CA LEU A 91 -19.18 -31.39 -10.61
C LEU A 91 -18.77 -30.15 -11.41
N HIS A 92 -18.75 -28.97 -10.78
CA HIS A 92 -18.57 -27.71 -11.49
C HIS A 92 -17.41 -26.90 -10.92
N GLU A 93 -16.43 -26.60 -11.77
CA GLU A 93 -15.32 -25.71 -11.42
C GLU A 93 -15.61 -24.31 -11.95
N ILE A 94 -15.75 -23.35 -11.04
CA ILE A 94 -15.78 -21.93 -11.39
C ILE A 94 -14.34 -21.43 -11.35
N SER A 95 -13.84 -20.97 -12.49
CA SER A 95 -12.51 -20.39 -12.60
C SER A 95 -12.55 -18.98 -13.17
N GLY A 96 -11.54 -18.21 -12.82
CA GLY A 96 -11.38 -16.85 -13.33
C GLY A 96 -9.92 -16.43 -13.24
N ARG A 97 -9.58 -15.37 -13.98
CA ARG A 97 -8.23 -14.82 -14.03
C ARG A 97 -8.26 -13.30 -13.90
N PHE A 98 -7.46 -12.76 -12.99
CA PHE A 98 -7.21 -11.33 -12.87
C PHE A 98 -6.03 -10.96 -13.76
N ARG A 99 -6.22 -9.92 -14.59
CA ARG A 99 -5.23 -9.48 -15.58
C ARG A 99 -4.49 -8.21 -15.18
N HIS A 100 -4.97 -7.50 -14.15
CA HIS A 100 -4.34 -6.27 -13.69
C HIS A 100 -3.78 -6.48 -12.29
N ILE A 101 -2.46 -6.69 -12.24
CA ILE A 101 -1.70 -6.94 -11.03
C ILE A 101 -0.54 -5.97 -11.03
N ASP A 102 -0.52 -5.10 -10.03
CA ASP A 102 0.58 -4.20 -9.77
C ASP A 102 1.30 -4.64 -8.51
N GLY A 103 2.58 -4.28 -8.40
CA GLY A 103 3.31 -4.52 -7.19
C GLY A 103 4.72 -4.01 -7.23
N ALA A 104 5.31 -3.98 -6.05
CA ALA A 104 6.66 -3.51 -5.82
C ALA A 104 7.32 -4.34 -4.72
N VAL A 105 8.62 -4.52 -4.86
CA VAL A 105 9.49 -5.01 -3.81
C VAL A 105 10.03 -3.80 -3.07
N LEU A 106 9.93 -3.82 -1.74
CA LEU A 106 10.44 -2.77 -0.87
C LEU A 106 11.57 -3.29 0.00
N ALA A 107 12.37 -2.37 0.55
CA ALA A 107 13.27 -2.68 1.65
C ALA A 107 12.46 -3.14 2.87
N GLY A 108 12.89 -4.25 3.46
CA GLY A 108 12.42 -4.74 4.74
C GLY A 108 13.20 -4.11 5.91
N PRO A 109 12.89 -4.53 7.16
CA PRO A 109 13.47 -3.97 8.37
C PRO A 109 14.91 -4.40 8.68
N GLY A 110 15.45 -5.44 8.02
CA GLY A 110 16.84 -5.91 8.19
C GLY A 110 17.69 -5.74 6.94
N ASP A 111 19.02 -5.85 7.10
CA ASP A 111 19.97 -5.82 5.99
C ASP A 111 19.64 -6.93 4.98
N ASP A 112 19.54 -6.54 3.70
CA ASP A 112 19.18 -7.41 2.57
C ASP A 112 17.81 -8.11 2.67
N SER A 113 16.96 -7.65 3.59
CA SER A 113 15.56 -8.09 3.67
C SER A 113 14.68 -7.25 2.75
N VAL A 114 13.69 -7.90 2.15
CA VAL A 114 12.69 -7.25 1.30
C VAL A 114 11.28 -7.66 1.68
N VAL A 115 10.31 -6.83 1.29
CA VAL A 115 8.87 -7.10 1.42
C VAL A 115 8.22 -6.93 0.05
N VAL A 116 7.48 -7.94 -0.39
CA VAL A 116 6.71 -7.92 -1.64
C VAL A 116 5.31 -7.39 -1.34
N ARG A 117 4.92 -6.31 -2.02
CA ARG A 117 3.53 -5.83 -2.03
C ARG A 117 2.92 -6.02 -3.41
N ALA A 118 1.78 -6.69 -3.47
CA ALA A 118 0.99 -6.84 -4.68
C ALA A 118 -0.44 -6.31 -4.47
N ASN A 119 -0.98 -5.70 -5.51
CA ASN A 119 -2.30 -5.13 -5.57
C ASN A 119 -2.98 -5.63 -6.85
N ILE A 120 -4.13 -6.27 -6.71
CA ILE A 120 -4.87 -6.89 -7.80
C ILE A 120 -6.19 -6.14 -7.93
N ALA A 121 -6.45 -5.56 -9.10
CA ALA A 121 -7.72 -4.90 -9.34
C ALA A 121 -8.83 -5.94 -9.58
N VAL A 122 -9.89 -5.89 -8.78
CA VAL A 122 -10.96 -6.89 -8.77
C VAL A 122 -11.76 -6.87 -10.08
N ASP A 123 -12.01 -5.68 -10.62
CA ASP A 123 -12.69 -5.47 -11.90
C ASP A 123 -11.95 -6.06 -13.11
N SER A 124 -10.64 -6.33 -12.97
CA SER A 124 -9.82 -6.97 -13.99
C SER A 124 -10.11 -8.47 -14.18
N VAL A 125 -11.00 -9.04 -13.37
CA VAL A 125 -11.40 -10.44 -13.47
C VAL A 125 -12.01 -10.76 -14.83
N THR A 126 -11.51 -11.82 -15.44
CA THR A 126 -12.05 -12.38 -16.68
C THR A 126 -12.45 -13.83 -16.43
N MET A 127 -13.60 -14.20 -16.97
CA MET A 127 -14.23 -15.50 -16.84
C MET A 127 -14.93 -15.82 -18.16
N ASP A 128 -15.18 -17.09 -18.43
CA ASP A 128 -15.77 -17.52 -19.70
C ASP A 128 -17.22 -17.04 -19.88
N SER A 129 -17.95 -16.85 -18.77
CA SER A 129 -19.32 -16.35 -18.77
C SER A 129 -19.40 -14.91 -18.25
N SER A 130 -19.90 -13.99 -19.07
CA SER A 130 -20.14 -12.60 -18.68
C SER A 130 -21.18 -12.47 -17.55
N ARG A 131 -22.15 -13.39 -17.50
CA ARG A 131 -23.13 -13.48 -16.41
C ARG A 131 -22.45 -13.86 -15.10
N MET A 132 -21.57 -14.86 -15.13
CA MET A 132 -20.82 -15.29 -13.95
C MET A 132 -19.89 -14.18 -13.46
N ARG A 133 -19.19 -13.50 -14.37
CA ARG A 133 -18.36 -12.33 -14.03
C ARG A 133 -19.17 -11.26 -13.29
N ARG A 134 -20.35 -10.90 -13.77
CA ARG A 134 -21.21 -9.89 -13.09
C ARG A 134 -21.58 -10.33 -11.68
N TRP A 135 -21.92 -11.60 -11.50
CA TRP A 135 -22.29 -12.15 -10.19
C TRP A 135 -21.10 -12.17 -9.22
N VAL A 136 -19.92 -12.57 -9.69
CA VAL A 136 -18.69 -12.62 -8.89
C VAL A 136 -18.24 -11.22 -8.44
N LEU A 137 -18.52 -10.17 -9.23
CA LEU A 137 -18.22 -8.78 -8.86
C LEU A 137 -19.26 -8.15 -7.91
N ALA A 138 -20.41 -8.79 -7.73
CA ALA A 138 -21.51 -8.26 -6.94
C ALA A 138 -21.19 -8.21 -5.42
N PRO A 139 -21.96 -7.45 -4.62
CA PRO A 139 -21.74 -7.29 -3.18
C PRO A 139 -21.71 -8.59 -2.37
N GLU A 140 -22.31 -9.66 -2.88
CA GLU A 140 -22.33 -10.96 -2.23
C GLU A 140 -20.98 -11.67 -2.32
N PHE A 141 -20.16 -11.38 -3.34
CA PHE A 141 -18.94 -12.13 -3.66
C PHE A 141 -17.66 -11.35 -3.43
N PHE A 142 -17.10 -10.67 -4.44
CA PHE A 142 -15.92 -9.81 -4.26
C PHE A 142 -16.30 -8.38 -3.88
N ASP A 143 -17.53 -7.95 -4.13
CA ASP A 143 -18.00 -6.60 -3.82
C ASP A 143 -17.04 -5.53 -4.38
N ALA A 144 -16.88 -5.55 -5.71
CA ALA A 144 -15.85 -4.74 -6.39
C ALA A 144 -16.07 -3.22 -6.22
N ALA A 145 -17.29 -2.80 -5.90
CA ALA A 145 -17.62 -1.40 -5.65
C ALA A 145 -17.02 -0.90 -4.33
N ASN A 146 -17.10 -1.68 -3.25
CA ASN A 146 -16.57 -1.30 -1.94
C ASN A 146 -15.13 -1.78 -1.71
N TYR A 147 -14.74 -2.88 -2.37
CA TYR A 147 -13.42 -3.51 -2.25
C TYR A 147 -12.78 -3.70 -3.64
N PRO A 148 -12.35 -2.61 -4.29
CA PRO A 148 -11.81 -2.67 -5.66
C PRO A 148 -10.48 -3.41 -5.77
N PHE A 149 -9.82 -3.70 -4.64
CA PHE A 149 -8.48 -4.27 -4.60
C PHE A 149 -8.38 -5.48 -3.69
N ILE A 150 -7.72 -6.54 -4.18
CA ILE A 150 -7.16 -7.61 -3.36
C ILE A 150 -5.68 -7.28 -3.12
N ARG A 151 -5.24 -7.30 -1.87
CA ARG A 151 -3.90 -6.89 -1.48
C ARG A 151 -3.13 -8.07 -0.89
N PHE A 152 -1.88 -8.23 -1.29
CA PHE A 152 -0.96 -9.17 -0.67
C PHE A 152 0.28 -8.42 -0.17
N VAL A 153 0.70 -8.77 1.04
CA VAL A 153 1.95 -8.29 1.65
C VAL A 153 2.69 -9.50 2.17
N SER A 154 3.91 -9.73 1.69
CA SER A 154 4.74 -10.83 2.20
C SER A 154 5.26 -10.54 3.59
N ASP A 155 5.64 -11.59 4.31
CA ASP A 155 6.56 -11.44 5.43
C ASP A 155 7.95 -11.03 4.89
N PRO A 156 8.82 -10.43 5.71
CA PRO A 156 10.18 -10.11 5.30
C PRO A 156 10.94 -11.37 4.87
N LEU A 157 11.61 -11.31 3.72
CA LEU A 157 12.39 -12.40 3.15
C LEU A 157 13.73 -11.88 2.60
N PRO A 158 14.77 -12.73 2.49
CA PRO A 158 16.03 -12.34 1.85
C PRO A 158 15.83 -12.01 0.36
N LEU A 159 16.55 -11.00 -0.15
CA LEU A 159 16.49 -10.61 -1.56
C LEU A 159 16.82 -11.79 -2.50
N ALA A 160 17.77 -12.65 -2.13
CA ALA A 160 18.16 -13.83 -2.89
C ALA A 160 17.00 -14.80 -3.18
N THR A 161 16.00 -14.88 -2.29
CA THR A 161 14.83 -15.74 -2.47
C THR A 161 13.96 -15.33 -3.65
N LEU A 162 13.97 -14.04 -4.03
CA LEU A 162 13.25 -13.58 -5.23
C LEU A 162 13.83 -14.21 -6.51
N GLN A 163 15.14 -14.44 -6.56
CA GLN A 163 15.81 -15.01 -7.72
C GLN A 163 15.76 -16.55 -7.71
N GLN A 164 16.01 -17.15 -6.55
CA GLN A 164 16.09 -18.61 -6.39
C GLN A 164 14.72 -19.30 -6.38
N GLY A 165 13.65 -18.55 -6.10
CA GLY A 165 12.33 -19.11 -5.83
C GLY A 165 12.24 -19.72 -4.43
N GLY A 166 11.04 -20.18 -4.07
CA GLY A 166 10.76 -20.73 -2.74
C GLY A 166 9.41 -20.29 -2.18
N PRO A 167 9.10 -20.62 -0.91
CA PRO A 167 7.87 -20.18 -0.27
C PRO A 167 7.89 -18.66 -0.03
N LEU A 168 6.74 -18.03 -0.26
CA LEU A 168 6.49 -16.61 0.00
C LEU A 168 5.30 -16.51 0.96
N PRO A 169 5.54 -16.67 2.27
CA PRO A 169 4.53 -16.43 3.28
C PRO A 169 4.16 -14.95 3.33
N GLY A 170 2.92 -14.67 3.73
CA GLY A 170 2.44 -13.31 3.87
C GLY A 170 0.97 -13.26 4.28
N ARG A 171 0.37 -12.10 4.07
CA ARG A 171 -1.02 -11.81 4.40
C ARG A 171 -1.76 -11.38 3.14
N LEU A 172 -2.88 -12.04 2.87
CA LEU A 172 -3.80 -11.68 1.80
C LEU A 172 -5.03 -10.99 2.41
N SER A 173 -5.32 -9.80 1.93
CA SER A 173 -6.52 -9.03 2.27
C SER A 173 -7.51 -9.08 1.11
N LEU A 174 -8.71 -9.58 1.38
CA LEU A 174 -9.81 -9.71 0.44
C LEU A 174 -11.11 -9.35 1.16
N ARG A 175 -11.84 -8.36 0.63
CA ARG A 175 -13.07 -7.82 1.25
C ARG A 175 -12.92 -7.40 2.71
N GLY A 176 -11.81 -6.71 3.01
CA GLY A 176 -11.51 -6.26 4.37
C GLY A 176 -11.05 -7.37 5.33
N VAL A 177 -11.20 -8.65 4.96
CA VAL A 177 -10.69 -9.77 5.76
C VAL A 177 -9.23 -10.02 5.38
N THR A 178 -8.35 -10.08 6.37
CA THR A 178 -6.93 -10.35 6.17
C THR A 178 -6.55 -11.69 6.82
N ALA A 179 -6.02 -12.61 6.01
CA ALA A 179 -5.64 -13.95 6.45
C ALA A 179 -4.20 -14.29 6.03
N PRO A 180 -3.48 -15.12 6.81
CA PRO A 180 -2.18 -15.62 6.41
C PRO A 180 -2.31 -16.53 5.19
N MET A 181 -1.42 -16.37 4.22
CA MET A 181 -1.36 -17.18 3.01
C MET A 181 0.10 -17.35 2.57
N SER A 182 0.43 -18.51 2.00
CA SER A 182 1.77 -18.77 1.46
C SER A 182 1.68 -19.08 -0.03
N PHE A 183 2.46 -18.35 -0.82
CA PHE A 183 2.64 -18.60 -2.25
C PHE A 183 3.96 -19.31 -2.51
N THR A 184 4.15 -19.80 -3.73
CA THR A 184 5.43 -20.34 -4.17
C THR A 184 5.97 -19.47 -5.29
N LEU A 185 7.13 -18.88 -5.07
CA LEU A 185 7.91 -18.19 -6.08
C LEU A 185 8.63 -19.23 -6.94
N HIS A 186 8.52 -19.05 -8.24
CA HIS A 186 9.36 -19.76 -9.19
C HIS A 186 10.67 -18.99 -9.41
N PRO A 187 11.79 -19.70 -9.60
CA PRO A 187 13.07 -19.06 -9.88
C PRO A 187 13.01 -18.20 -11.14
N MET A 188 13.67 -17.05 -11.08
CA MET A 188 13.89 -16.18 -12.24
C MET A 188 15.02 -16.79 -13.06
N ARG A 189 14.72 -17.33 -14.24
CA ARG A 189 15.73 -17.73 -15.23
C ARG A 189 16.06 -16.58 -16.17
#